data_AF-A0A963C5L4-F1
#
_entry.id   AF-A0A963C5L4-F1
#
_cell.length_a   1.000
_cell.length_b   1.000
_cell.length_c   1.000
_cell.angle_alpha   90.00
_cell.angle_beta   90.00
_cell.angle_gamma   90.00
#
_symmetry.space_group_name_H-M   'P 1'
#
loop_
_entity.id
_entity.type
_entity.pdbx_description
1 polymer ?
#
loop_
_entity_poly.entity_id
_entity_poly.type
_entity_poly.pdbx_seq_one_letter_code
_entity_poly.pdbx_strand_id
1 'polypeptide(L)' 'AKRLVEAFPDRVLWGTDWPHPNMKQHMPDDGKLVDFLPGIAATAELQRRLLVDNPMRLYWPEEVS' A
#
# COMPACT_ATOMS: atom_id res chain seq x y z
N ALA A 1 -7.95 8.06 -0.88
CA ALA A 1 -7.36 6.74 -0.58
C ALA A 1 -8.19 5.96 0.46
N LYS A 2 -8.37 6.44 1.70
CA LYS A 2 -9.11 5.75 2.77
C LYS A 2 -10.41 5.06 2.33
N ARG A 3 -11.30 5.78 1.64
CA ARG A 3 -12.58 5.23 1.16
C ARG A 3 -12.45 4.03 0.22
N LEU A 4 -11.38 3.96 -0.58
CA LEU A 4 -11.14 2.81 -1.46
C LEU A 4 -10.63 1.60 -0.68
N VAL A 5 -9.77 1.84 0.32
CA VAL A 5 -9.28 0.78 1.22
C VAL A 5 -10.43 0.16 2.01
N GLU A 6 -11.37 0.99 2.48
CA GLU A 6 -12.55 0.51 3.20
C GLU A 6 -13.58 -0.18 2.29
N ALA A 7 -13.80 0.31 1.08
CA ALA A 7 -14.79 -0.25 0.17
C ALA A 7 -14.32 -1.52 -0.57
N PHE A 8 -13.01 -1.67 -0.78
CA PHE A 8 -12.42 -2.78 -1.54
C PHE A 8 -11.17 -3.35 -0.85
N PRO A 9 -11.27 -3.78 0.42
CA PRO A 9 -10.10 -4.13 1.25
C PRO A 9 -9.26 -5.27 0.68
N ASP A 10 -9.83 -6.14 -0.15
CA ASP A 10 -9.15 -7.32 -0.72
C ASP A 10 -8.60 -7.08 -2.14
N ARG A 11 -8.76 -5.87 -2.68
CA ARG A 11 -8.41 -5.52 -4.08
C ARG A 11 -7.52 -4.30 -4.19
N VAL A 12 -6.92 -3.87 -3.08
CA VAL A 12 -6.01 -2.71 -3.02
C VAL A 12 -4.63 -3.13 -2.54
N LEU A 13 -3.61 -2.45 -3.05
CA LEU A 13 -2.19 -2.66 -2.78
C LEU A 13 -1.55 -1.29 -2.55
N TRP A 14 -0.37 -1.25 -1.94
CA TRP A 14 0.40 -0.01 -1.77
C TRP A 14 1.87 -0.21 -2.15
N GLY A 15 2.49 0.84 -2.69
CA GLY A 15 3.92 0.90 -2.95
C GLY A 15 4.38 2.36 -2.91
N THR A 16 5.67 2.58 -2.63
CA THR A 16 6.25 3.93 -2.55
C THR A 16 6.33 4.63 -3.89
N ASP A 17 6.48 3.88 -4.99
CA ASP A 17 6.86 4.39 -6.32
C ASP A 17 8.30 4.94 -6.38
N TRP A 18 9.14 4.62 -5.40
CA TRP A 18 10.57 4.95 -5.45
C TRP A 18 11.24 4.27 -6.66
N PRO A 19 12.15 4.94 -7.41
CA PRO A 19 12.82 6.23 -7.16
C PRO A 19 12.09 7.47 -7.72
N HIS A 20 10.77 7.42 -7.91
CA HIS A 20 9.94 8.55 -8.37
C HIS A 20 10.45 9.18 -9.69
N PRO A 21 10.60 8.42 -10.78
CA PRO A 21 11.33 8.83 -11.98
C PRO A 21 10.80 10.11 -12.66
N ASN A 22 9.52 10.42 -12.45
CA ASN A 22 8.86 11.58 -13.02
C ASN A 22 8.81 12.81 -12.08
N MET A 23 9.21 12.68 -10.81
CA MET A 23 9.13 13.75 -9.80
C MET A 23 10.48 14.45 -9.59
N LYS A 24 10.93 15.20 -10.61
CA LYS A 24 12.28 15.80 -10.64
C LYS A 24 12.46 17.05 -9.77
N GLN A 25 11.38 17.77 -9.44
CA GLN A 25 11.46 19.05 -8.71
C GLN A 25 10.94 18.98 -7.28
N HIS A 26 10.04 18.04 -6.99
CA HIS A 26 9.40 17.86 -5.69
C HIS A 26 9.53 16.39 -5.30
N MET A 27 10.76 15.96 -5.01
CA MET A 27 11.00 14.60 -4.58
C MET A 27 10.29 14.37 -3.23
N PRO A 28 9.35 13.42 -3.15
CA PRO A 28 8.67 13.15 -1.91
C PRO A 28 9.65 12.51 -0.91
N ASP A 29 9.44 12.81 0.36
CA ASP A 29 10.09 12.09 1.45
C ASP A 29 9.39 10.73 1.61
N ASP A 30 10.08 9.64 1.27
CA ASP A 30 9.52 8.29 1.35
C ASP A 30 9.02 7.93 2.76
N GLY A 31 9.66 8.48 3.81
CA GLY A 31 9.23 8.31 5.20
C GLY A 31 7.81 8.86 5.40
N LYS A 32 7.53 10.05 4.85
CA LYS A 32 6.19 10.65 4.93
C LYS A 32 5.14 9.89 4.13
N LEU A 33 5.53 9.20 3.07
CA LEU A 33 4.61 8.33 2.32
C LEU A 33 4.20 7.11 3.14
N VAL A 34 5.15 6.51 3.85
CA VAL A 34 4.89 5.38 4.77
C VAL A 34 4.07 5.85 5.99
N ASP A 35 4.39 7.00 6.57
CA ASP A 35 3.66 7.58 7.71
C ASP A 35 2.19 7.87 7.41
N PHE A 36 1.82 7.98 6.13
CA PHE A 36 0.44 8.19 5.71
C PHE A 36 -0.41 6.91 5.73
N LEU A 37 0.20 5.72 5.82
CA LEU A 37 -0.50 4.43 5.79
C LEU A 37 -1.60 4.30 6.85
N PRO A 38 -1.38 4.64 8.14
CA PRO A 38 -2.43 4.59 9.15
C PRO A 38 -3.61 5.53 8.85
N GLY A 39 -3.39 6.60 8.07
CA GLY A 39 -4.45 7.52 7.65
C GLY A 39 -5.40 6.93 6.61
N ILE A 40 -4.95 5.95 5.82
CA ILE A 40 -5.74 5.32 4.75
C ILE A 40 -6.15 3.88 5.08
N ALA A 41 -5.39 3.18 5.91
CA ALA A 41 -5.66 1.86 6.45
C ALA A 41 -5.65 1.95 7.99
N ALA A 42 -6.80 2.36 8.55
CA ALA A 42 -6.89 2.78 9.95
C ALA A 42 -6.83 1.65 10.99
N THR A 43 -6.84 0.39 10.55
CA THR A 43 -6.78 -0.78 11.43
C THR A 43 -5.60 -1.67 11.05
N ALA A 44 -5.08 -2.42 12.02
CA ALA A 44 -4.02 -3.39 11.78
C ALA A 44 -4.41 -4.43 10.70
N GLU A 45 -5.69 -4.82 10.65
CA GLU A 45 -6.18 -5.74 9.62
C GLU A 45 -6.19 -5.11 8.22
N LEU A 46 -6.63 -3.86 8.08
CA LEU A 46 -6.56 -3.18 6.79
C LEU A 46 -5.11 -2.96 6.34
N GLN A 47 -4.18 -2.67 7.27
CA GLN A 47 -2.76 -2.56 6.96
C GLN A 47 -2.19 -3.89 6.50
N ARG A 48 -2.52 -4.98 7.18
CA ARG A 48 -2.09 -6.33 6.81
C ARG A 48 -2.59 -6.71 5.42
N ARG A 49 -3.87 -6.47 5.11
CA ARG A 49 -4.41 -6.74 3.77
C ARG A 49 -3.70 -5.92 2.70
N LEU A 50 -3.52 -4.61 2.94
CA LEU A 50 -2.93 -3.67 1.98
C LEU A 50 -1.45 -3.96 1.68
N LEU A 51 -0.69 -4.42 2.68
CA LEU A 51 0.78 -4.56 2.61
C LEU A 51 1.28 -6.00 2.52
N VAL A 52 0.47 -6.99 2.91
CA VAL A 52 0.88 -8.40 3.00
C VAL A 52 -0.08 -9.29 2.24
N ASP A 53 -1.33 -9.43 2.69
CA ASP A 53 -2.18 -10.51 2.20
C ASP A 53 -2.57 -10.32 0.71
N ASN A 54 -2.88 -9.08 0.29
CA ASN A 54 -3.21 -8.81 -1.11
C ASN A 54 -1.99 -8.90 -2.04
N PRO A 55 -0.83 -8.28 -1.72
CA PRO A 55 0.38 -8.45 -2.53
C PRO A 55 0.83 -9.92 -2.64
N MET A 56 0.80 -10.68 -1.54
CA MET A 56 1.18 -12.10 -1.54
C MET A 56 0.30 -12.91 -2.46
N ARG A 57 -1.03 -12.74 -2.38
CA ARG A 57 -1.97 -13.45 -3.28
C ARG A 57 -1.76 -13.11 -4.76
N LEU A 58 -1.31 -11.90 -5.08
CA LEU A 58 -1.13 -11.45 -6.46
C LEU A 58 0.22 -11.85 -7.06
N TYR A 59 1.31 -11.68 -6.30
CA TYR A 59 2.67 -11.83 -6.80
C TYR A 59 3.34 -13.15 -6.40
N TRP A 60 2.88 -13.80 -5.33
CA TRP A 60 3.40 -15.08 -4.81
C TRP A 60 2.27 -16.07 -4.51
N PRO A 61 1.38 -16.37 -5.48
CA PRO A 61 0.24 -17.26 -5.24
C PRO A 61 0.63 -18.66 -4.75
N GLU A 62 1.82 -19.15 -5.11
CA GLU A 62 2.39 -20.43 -4.71
C GLU A 62 2.80 -20.50 -3.22
N GLU A 63 3.03 -19.37 -2.56
CA GLU A 63 3.39 -19.32 -1.14
C GLU A 63 2.17 -19.27 -0.22
N VAL A 64 0.98 -19.06 -0.79
CA VAL A 64 -0.28 -18.89 -0.05
C VAL A 64 -1.18 -20.15 -0.16
N SER A 65 -0.78 -21.14 -0.97
CA SER A 65 -1.53 -22.40 -1.20
C SER A 65 -1.31 -23.46 -0.13
#